data_AF-A0A7Y3SY42-F1
#
_entry.id   AF-A0A7Y3SY42-F1
#
_cell.length_a   1.000
_cell.length_b   1.000
_cell.length_c   1.000
_cell.angle_alpha   90.00
_cell.angle_beta   90.00
_cell.angle_gamma   90.00
#
_symmetry.space_group_name_H-M   'P 1'
#
loop_
_entity.id
_entity.type
_entity.pdbx_description
1 polymer ?
#
loop_
_entity_poly.entity_id
_entity_poly.type
_entity_poly.pdbx_seq_one_letter_code
_entity_poly.pdbx_strand_id
1 'polypeptide(L)' 'MKIKNLYYYFLQAIWYCLVSFIALTYWKRLGWAFILAAFIILYIGDKLITKYFKPKS' A
#
# COMPACT_ATOMS: atom_id res chain seq x y z
N MET A 1 20.40 -14.19 -1.02
CA MET A 1 19.02 -14.15 -1.58
C MET A 1 17.92 -13.70 -0.59
N LYS A 2 18.16 -13.57 0.73
CA LYS A 2 17.13 -13.21 1.73
C LYS A 2 16.84 -11.70 1.90
N ILE A 3 17.84 -10.85 1.67
CA ILE A 3 17.76 -9.41 1.98
C ILE A 3 16.77 -8.66 1.08
N LYS A 4 16.72 -8.99 -0.23
CA LYS A 4 15.82 -8.32 -1.20
C LYS A 4 14.33 -8.55 -0.89
N ASN A 5 13.98 -9.73 -0.35
CA ASN A 5 12.61 -10.00 0.11
C ASN A 5 12.25 -9.18 1.35
N LEU A 6 13.19 -8.97 2.28
CA LEU A 6 12.94 -8.17 3.48
C LEU A 6 12.60 -6.72 3.11
N TYR A 7 13.35 -6.12 2.18
CA TYR A 7 13.07 -4.77 1.68
C TYR A 7 11.71 -4.68 0.98
N TYR A 8 11.35 -5.68 0.17
CA TYR A 8 10.05 -5.76 -0.47
C TYR A 8 8.90 -5.73 0.55
N TYR A 9 8.93 -6.62 1.55
CA TYR A 9 7.90 -6.69 2.58
C TYR A 9 7.86 -5.45 3.47
N PHE A 10 9.02 -4.85 3.77
CA PHE A 10 9.10 -3.62 4.54
C PHE A 10 8.49 -2.43 3.79
N LEU A 11 8.76 -2.31 2.49
CA LEU A 11 8.18 -1.28 1.63
C LEU A 11 6.65 -1.45 1.51
N GLN A 12 6.20 -2.69 1.38
CA GLN A 12 4.77 -3.04 1.35
C GLN A 12 4.10 -2.66 2.68
N ALA A 13 4.70 -3.00 3.82
CA ALA A 13 4.20 -2.65 5.15
C ALA A 13 4.12 -1.13 5.37
N ILE A 14 5.15 -0.37 4.95
CA ILE A 14 5.12 1.10 4.98
C ILE A 14 3.96 1.63 4.16
N TRP A 15 3.76 1.10 2.94
CA TRP A 15 2.67 1.54 2.07
C TRP A 15 1.29 1.30 2.67
N TYR A 16 1.03 0.10 3.23
CA TYR A 16 -0.22 -0.18 3.94
C TYR A 16 -0.43 0.75 5.13
N CYS A 17 0.62 1.05 5.90
CA CYS A 17 0.55 1.99 7.01
C CYS A 17 0.18 3.40 6.52
N LEU A 18 0.81 3.88 5.45
CA LEU A 18 0.58 5.21 4.89
C LEU A 18 -0.86 5.38 4.40
N VAL A 19 -1.35 4.40 3.63
CA VAL A 19 -2.73 4.41 3.14
C VAL A 19 -3.74 4.27 4.29
N SER A 20 -3.46 3.45 5.30
CA SER A 20 -4.34 3.29 6.48
C SER A 20 -4.40 4.57 7.32
N PHE A 21 -3.28 5.29 7.46
CA PHE A 21 -3.23 6.54 8.20
C PHE A 21 -4.03 7.64 7.49
N ILE A 22 -3.88 7.73 6.17
CA ILE A 22 -4.68 8.61 5.31
C ILE A 22 -6.16 8.21 5.39
N ALA A 23 -6.46 6.91 5.29
CA ALA A 23 -7.81 6.36 5.43
C ALA A 23 -8.46 6.81 6.75
N LEU A 24 -7.78 6.60 7.88
CA LEU A 24 -8.25 6.98 9.22
C LEU A 24 -8.45 8.49 9.39
N THR A 25 -7.53 9.29 8.85
CA THR A 25 -7.54 10.75 9.01
C THR A 25 -8.71 11.38 8.26
N TYR A 26 -9.00 10.91 7.05
CA TYR A 26 -9.95 11.56 6.14
C TYR A 26 -11.29 10.82 6.01
N TRP A 27 -11.41 9.57 6.50
CA TRP A 27 -12.66 8.78 6.49
C TRP A 27 -13.84 9.52 7.12
N LYS A 28 -13.63 10.17 8.28
CA LYS A 28 -14.70 10.92 8.97
C LYS A 28 -15.20 12.13 8.18
N ARG A 29 -14.38 12.66 7.26
CA ARG A 29 -14.70 13.87 6.49
C ARG A 29 -15.26 13.57 5.10
N LEU A 30 -14.79 12.51 4.46
CA LEU A 30 -15.14 12.17 3.07
C LEU A 30 -16.14 11.00 2.96
N GLY A 31 -16.40 10.27 4.05
CA GLY A 31 -17.37 9.19 4.10
C GLY A 31 -16.98 7.96 3.27
N TRP A 32 -17.98 7.15 2.90
CA TRP A 32 -17.81 5.83 2.28
C TRP A 32 -17.07 5.85 0.93
N ALA A 33 -17.20 6.93 0.15
CA ALA A 33 -16.51 7.11 -1.11
C ALA A 33 -14.97 7.11 -0.95
N PHE A 34 -14.49 7.58 0.19
CA PHE A 34 -13.06 7.63 0.47
C PHE A 34 -12.46 6.26 0.81
N ILE A 35 -13.21 5.36 1.45
CA ILE A 35 -12.78 3.96 1.58
C ILE A 35 -12.59 3.33 0.21
N LEU A 36 -13.52 3.59 -0.72
CA LEU A 36 -13.42 3.04 -2.07
C LEU A 36 -12.16 3.54 -2.79
N ALA A 37 -11.89 4.85 -2.70
CA ALA A 37 -10.67 5.45 -3.24
C ALA A 37 -9.40 4.90 -2.57
N ALA A 38 -9.41 4.74 -1.24
CA ALA A 38 -8.31 4.15 -0.50
C ALA A 38 -8.04 2.71 -0.94
N PHE A 39 -9.06 1.89 -1.15
CA PHE A 39 -8.92 0.53 -1.68
C PHE A 39 -8.26 0.52 -3.06
N ILE A 40 -8.66 1.43 -3.95
CA ILE A 40 -8.07 1.55 -5.29
C ILE A 40 -6.60 1.95 -5.20
N ILE A 41 -6.26 2.95 -4.38
CA ILE A 41 -4.88 3.41 -4.16
C ILE A 41 -4.02 2.28 -3.59
N LEU A 42 -4.57 1.54 -2.64
CA LEU A 42 -3.92 0.43 -1.97
C LEU A 42 -3.62 -0.70 -2.96
N TYR A 43 -4.57 -1.05 -3.83
CA TYR A 43 -4.38 -2.03 -4.91
C TYR A 43 -3.36 -1.58 -5.96
N ILE A 44 -3.42 -0.32 -6.39
CA ILE A 44 -2.48 0.24 -7.39
C ILE A 44 -1.05 0.25 -6.82
N GLY A 45 -0.88 0.72 -5.59
CA GLY A 45 0.42 0.75 -4.94
C GLY A 45 0.99 -0.64 -4.72
N ASP A 46 0.16 -1.62 -4.37
CA ASP A 46 0.60 -3.00 -4.24
C ASP A 46 1.08 -3.58 -5.59
N LYS A 47 0.35 -3.30 -6.68
CA LYS A 47 0.78 -3.66 -8.03
C LYS A 47 2.09 -2.99 -8.44
N LEU A 48 2.28 -1.71 -8.09
CA LEU A 48 3.51 -0.96 -8.33
C LEU A 48 4.68 -1.57 -7.56
N ILE A 49 4.54 -1.78 -6.25
CA ILE A 49 5.57 -2.37 -5.41
C ILE A 49 5.92 -3.78 -5.93
N THR A 50 4.90 -4.57 -6.27
CA THR A 50 5.08 -5.87 -6.92
C THR A 50 5.83 -5.76 -8.25
N LYS A 51 5.47 -4.83 -9.12
CA LYS A 51 6.07 -4.72 -10.46
C LYS A 51 7.53 -4.27 -10.42
N TYR A 52 7.87 -3.33 -9.55
CA TYR A 52 9.21 -2.72 -9.49
C TYR A 52 10.15 -3.42 -8.51
N PHE A 53 9.63 -4.00 -7.44
CA PHE A 53 10.44 -4.54 -6.35
C PHE A 53 10.27 -6.03 -6.11
N LYS A 54 9.27 -6.71 -6.70
CA LYS A 54 9.22 -8.18 -6.58
C LYS A 54 10.40 -8.76 -7.35
N PRO A 55 11.32 -9.48 -6.68
CA PRO A 55 12.36 -10.19 -7.41
C PRO A 55 11.67 -11.21 -8.31
N LYS A 56 11.90 -11.11 -9.64
CA LYS A 56 11.59 -12.19 -10.58
C LYS A 56 12.39 -13.40 -10.11
N SER A 57 11.70 -14.32 -9.46
CA SER A 57 12.19 -15.68 -9.21
C SER A 57 12.37 -16.41 -10.53
#